data_AF-A0A0P7KZZ8-F1
#
_entry.id   AF-A0A0P7KZZ8-F1
#
_cell.length_a   1.000
_cell.length_b   1.000
_cell.length_c   1.000
_cell.angle_alpha   90.00
_cell.angle_beta   90.00
_cell.angle_gamma   90.00
#
_symmetry.space_group_name_H-M   'P 1'
#
loop_
_entity.id
_entity.type
_entity.pdbx_description
1 polymer ?
#
loop_
_entity_poly.entity_id
_entity_poly.type
_entity_poly.pdbx_seq_one_letter_code
_entity_poly.pdbx_strand_id
1 'polypeptide(L)'
;MFLLKNSNRPSISSFIHQVEVAFHHFDLERCDEKTLYVTVLFKYGTHNVLFDFIYIIDQQEIYGAVSINKHYEKARVFIEQHFQQFLLYSDEMILAKNFMKTTSFKQCLQQFAKRYPTFISPK
;
A
#
# COMPACT_ATOMS: atom_id res chain seq x y z
N MET A 1 2.29 13.55 37.02
CA MET A 1 3.69 13.41 36.59
C MET A 1 4.11 11.98 36.87
N PHE A 2 4.13 11.12 35.85
CA PHE A 2 4.65 9.76 35.95
C PHE A 2 5.81 9.64 34.98
N LEU A 3 6.99 9.40 35.55
CA LEU A 3 8.22 9.07 34.83
C LEU A 3 8.11 7.62 34.34
N LEU A 4 8.13 7.40 33.03
CA LEU A 4 8.54 6.11 32.48
C LEU A 4 9.90 6.27 31.82
N LYS A 5 10.89 5.85 32.59
CA LYS A 5 12.32 5.82 32.30
C LYS A 5 12.59 4.66 31.33
N ASN A 6 13.33 4.97 30.27
CA ASN A 6 14.09 4.09 29.37
C ASN A 6 13.82 2.58 29.42
N SER A 7 13.39 2.05 28.28
CA SER A 7 13.82 0.72 27.85
C SER A 7 14.54 0.87 26.52
N ASN A 8 15.81 0.43 26.48
CA ASN A 8 16.57 0.07 25.29
C ASN A 8 15.76 -0.90 24.43
N ARG A 9 14.74 -0.42 23.71
CA ARG A 9 14.19 -1.17 22.60
C ARG A 9 15.29 -1.12 21.53
N PRO A 10 15.77 -2.26 21.02
CA PRO A 10 16.53 -2.22 19.77
C PRO A 10 15.69 -1.39 18.81
N SER A 11 16.31 -0.47 18.05
CA SER A 11 15.62 0.26 16.99
C SER A 11 14.90 -0.80 16.16
N ILE A 12 13.59 -0.95 16.36
CA ILE A 12 12.84 -2.00 15.69
C ILE A 12 12.78 -1.50 14.27
N SER A 13 13.68 -2.02 13.44
CA SER A 13 13.73 -1.68 12.01
C SER A 13 12.30 -1.78 11.49
N SER A 14 11.75 -0.66 11.01
CA SER A 14 10.38 -0.61 10.52
C SER A 14 10.19 -1.73 9.50
N PHE A 15 9.14 -2.54 9.65
CA PHE A 15 8.87 -3.66 8.73
C PHE A 15 8.86 -3.22 7.26
N ILE A 16 8.57 -1.94 6.99
CA ILE A 16 8.59 -1.32 5.66
C ILE A 16 9.92 -1.55 4.93
N HIS A 17 11.03 -1.60 5.66
CA HIS A 17 12.36 -1.82 5.07
C HIS A 17 12.71 -3.30 4.89
N GLN A 18 11.90 -4.20 5.46
CA GLN A 18 12.14 -5.64 5.46
C GLN A 18 11.18 -6.39 4.52
N VAL A 19 9.99 -5.81 4.27
CA VAL A 19 8.99 -6.37 3.36
C VAL A 19 9.25 -5.91 1.93
N GLU A 20 9.33 -6.86 1.01
CA GLU A 20 9.26 -6.56 -0.43
C GLU A 20 7.80 -6.41 -0.83
N VAL A 21 7.48 -5.31 -1.53
CA VAL A 21 6.15 -5.07 -2.12
C VAL A 21 6.23 -5.34 -3.62
N ALA A 22 5.65 -6.45 -4.06
CA ALA A 22 5.61 -6.86 -5.45
C ALA A 22 4.22 -6.68 -6.06
N PHE A 23 4.15 -6.34 -7.34
CA PHE A 23 2.88 -6.35 -8.07
C PHE A 23 2.29 -7.77 -8.12
N HIS A 24 0.99 -7.90 -7.88
CA HIS A 24 0.28 -9.17 -8.02
C HIS A 24 -0.77 -9.12 -9.13
N HIS A 25 -1.74 -8.21 -9.00
CA HIS A 25 -2.86 -8.13 -9.93
C HIS A 25 -3.45 -6.72 -9.98
N PHE A 26 -3.98 -6.37 -11.14
CA PHE A 26 -4.75 -5.15 -11.35
C PHE A 26 -6.11 -5.52 -11.91
N ASP A 27 -7.16 -5.23 -11.13
CA ASP A 27 -8.54 -5.45 -11.49
C ASP A 27 -9.18 -4.10 -11.83
N LEU A 28 -9.28 -3.83 -13.13
CA LEU A 28 -9.85 -2.57 -13.62
C LEU A 28 -11.37 -2.48 -13.36
N GLU A 29 -12.08 -3.61 -13.23
CA GLU A 29 -13.53 -3.62 -12.99
C GLU A 29 -13.87 -3.15 -11.58
N ARG A 30 -12.93 -3.33 -10.65
CA ARG A 30 -13.05 -2.84 -9.28
C ARG A 30 -12.83 -1.33 -9.17
N CYS A 31 -12.24 -0.72 -10.19
CA CYS A 31 -11.90 0.71 -10.19
C CYS A 31 -13.09 1.56 -10.64
N ASP A 32 -13.22 2.74 -10.05
CA ASP A 32 -14.17 3.77 -10.50
C ASP A 32 -13.41 4.99 -11.06
N GLU A 33 -14.13 6.03 -11.44
CA GLU A 33 -13.56 7.24 -12.06
C GLU A 33 -12.47 7.94 -11.22
N LYS A 34 -12.48 7.77 -9.89
CA LYS A 34 -11.58 8.45 -8.96
C LYS A 34 -10.77 7.48 -8.09
N THR A 35 -11.04 6.20 -8.17
CA THR A 35 -10.49 5.20 -7.26
C THR A 35 -9.83 4.07 -8.05
N LEU A 36 -8.51 3.96 -7.92
CA LEU A 36 -7.69 2.91 -8.52
C LEU A 36 -7.29 1.89 -7.46
N TYR A 37 -7.64 0.63 -7.68
CA TYR A 37 -7.28 -0.48 -6.79
C TYR A 37 -6.16 -1.30 -7.41
N VAL A 38 -5.09 -1.56 -6.65
CA VAL A 38 -4.01 -2.47 -7.08
C VAL A 38 -3.76 -3.50 -6.00
N THR A 39 -3.84 -4.77 -6.38
CA THR A 39 -3.44 -5.87 -5.49
C THR A 39 -1.95 -6.10 -5.63
N VAL A 40 -1.26 -6.08 -4.50
CA VAL A 40 0.16 -6.34 -4.33
C VAL A 40 0.37 -7.57 -3.44
N LEU A 41 1.59 -8.08 -3.48
CA LEU A 41 2.06 -9.16 -2.64
C LEU A 41 3.13 -8.60 -1.70
N PHE A 42 2.90 -8.68 -0.40
CA PHE A 42 3.93 -8.49 0.61
C PHE A 42 4.71 -9.78 0.75
N LYS A 43 6.03 -9.71 0.62
CA LYS A 43 6.92 -10.86 0.80
C LYS A 43 7.91 -10.62 1.93
N TYR A 44 8.09 -11.62 2.77
CA TYR A 44 9.10 -11.66 3.82
C TYR A 44 9.67 -13.07 3.95
N GLY A 45 10.90 -13.27 3.47
CA GLY A 45 11.49 -14.60 3.35
C GLY A 45 10.65 -15.50 2.45
N THR A 46 10.13 -16.60 3.01
CA THR A 46 9.22 -17.54 2.32
C THR A 46 7.74 -17.23 2.52
N HIS A 47 7.40 -16.24 3.35
CA HIS A 47 6.03 -15.89 3.70
C HIS A 47 5.51 -14.76 2.82
N ASN A 48 4.27 -14.91 2.34
CA ASN A 48 3.65 -13.92 1.50
C ASN A 48 2.21 -13.67 1.92
N VAL A 49 1.74 -12.42 1.77
CA VAL A 49 0.33 -12.07 1.97
C VAL A 49 -0.14 -11.10 0.89
N LEU A 50 -1.36 -11.30 0.42
CA LEU A 50 -2.01 -10.37 -0.50
C LEU A 50 -2.48 -9.13 0.23
N PHE A 51 -2.43 -8.02 -0.48
CA PHE A 51 -2.76 -6.72 0.07
C PHE A 51 -3.19 -5.77 -1.04
N ASP A 52 -4.10 -4.86 -0.77
CA ASP A 52 -4.60 -3.94 -1.79
C ASP A 52 -4.26 -2.50 -1.42
N PHE A 53 -3.64 -1.79 -2.36
CA PHE A 53 -3.57 -0.34 -2.31
C PHE A 53 -4.80 0.26 -2.99
N ILE A 54 -5.35 1.31 -2.37
CA ILE A 54 -6.32 2.21 -2.99
C ILE A 54 -5.59 3.52 -3.30
N TYR A 55 -5.75 3.99 -4.53
CA TYR A 55 -5.30 5.31 -4.92
C TYR A 55 -6.51 6.16 -5.27
N ILE A 56 -6.65 7.28 -4.56
CA ILE A 56 -7.60 8.32 -4.95
C ILE A 56 -6.90 9.22 -5.96
N ILE A 57 -7.47 9.29 -7.15
CA ILE A 57 -7.00 10.09 -8.27
C ILE A 57 -7.92 11.30 -8.34
N ASP A 58 -7.43 12.43 -7.83
CA ASP A 58 -8.02 13.75 -8.12
C ASP A 58 -7.18 14.42 -9.22
N GLN A 59 -7.77 15.30 -10.02
CA GLN A 59 -7.19 15.82 -11.27
C GLN A 59 -5.79 16.48 -11.11
N GLN A 60 -5.34 16.72 -9.87
CA GLN A 60 -4.06 17.33 -9.54
C GLN A 60 -3.12 16.41 -8.74
N GLU A 61 -3.64 15.39 -8.02
CA GLU A 61 -2.86 14.63 -7.05
C GLU A 61 -3.34 13.18 -6.91
N ILE A 62 -2.39 12.26 -6.68
CA ILE A 62 -2.68 10.85 -6.42
C ILE A 62 -2.33 10.55 -4.96
N TYR A 63 -3.34 10.13 -4.20
CA TYR A 63 -3.20 9.75 -2.80
C TYR A 63 -3.32 8.24 -2.64
N GLY A 64 -2.22 7.59 -2.28
CA GLY A 64 -2.19 6.14 -2.08
C GLY A 64 -2.33 5.77 -0.62
N ALA A 65 -3.33 4.94 -0.31
CA ALA A 65 -3.55 4.31 0.97
C ALA A 65 -3.67 2.80 0.83
N VAL A 66 -3.73 2.14 1.97
CA VAL A 66 -4.11 0.75 2.02
C VAL A 66 -5.61 0.65 2.15
N SER A 67 -6.16 -0.32 1.45
CA SER A 67 -7.58 -0.60 1.47
C SER A 67 -7.96 -1.37 2.73
N ILE A 68 -8.85 -0.81 3.56
CA ILE A 68 -9.59 -1.59 4.56
C ILE A 68 -10.59 -2.47 3.79
N ASN A 69 -10.15 -3.67 3.41
CA ASN A 69 -10.94 -4.60 2.60
C ASN A 69 -10.64 -6.06 2.95
N LYS A 70 -11.04 -6.98 2.06
CA LYS A 70 -10.86 -8.44 2.22
C LYS A 70 -9.41 -8.88 2.55
N HIS A 71 -8.40 -8.11 2.17
CA HIS A 71 -6.99 -8.42 2.39
C HIS A 71 -6.38 -7.71 3.60
N TYR A 72 -7.04 -6.66 4.11
CA TYR A 72 -6.51 -5.82 5.18
C TYR A 72 -6.17 -6.60 6.45
N GLU A 73 -7.14 -7.38 6.93
CA GLU A 73 -6.99 -8.13 8.17
C GLU A 73 -5.88 -9.16 8.08
N LYS A 74 -5.72 -9.80 6.91
CA LYS A 74 -4.66 -10.77 6.67
C LYS A 74 -3.29 -10.10 6.70
N ALA A 75 -3.16 -8.92 6.10
CA ALA A 75 -1.91 -8.17 6.14
C ALA A 75 -1.60 -7.65 7.55
N ARG A 76 -2.60 -7.17 8.30
CA ARG A 76 -2.45 -6.77 9.71
C ARG A 76 -1.90 -7.92 10.55
N VAL A 77 -2.51 -9.10 10.45
CA VAL A 77 -2.07 -10.32 11.12
C VAL A 77 -0.67 -10.74 10.68
N PHE A 78 -0.36 -10.68 9.38
CA PHE A 78 0.98 -10.97 8.86
C PHE A 78 2.05 -10.05 9.45
N ILE A 79 1.78 -8.74 9.55
CA ILE A 79 2.73 -7.78 10.13
C ILE A 79 2.93 -8.04 11.62
N GLU A 80 1.85 -8.32 12.36
CA GLU A 80 1.92 -8.65 13.78
C GLU A 80 2.70 -9.95 14.03
N GLN A 81 2.43 -11.00 13.25
CA GLN A 81 3.07 -12.31 13.39
C GLN A 81 4.58 -12.29 13.09
N HIS A 82 5.00 -11.58 12.04
CA HIS A 82 6.39 -11.65 11.58
C HIS A 82 7.29 -10.53 12.12
N PHE A 83 6.72 -9.38 12.49
CA PHE A 83 7.49 -8.21 12.91
C PHE A 83 7.18 -7.76 14.35
N GLN A 84 6.16 -8.33 15.01
CA GLN A 84 5.67 -7.89 16.32
C GLN A 84 5.33 -6.37 16.33
N GLN A 85 4.83 -5.87 15.20
CA GLN A 85 4.46 -4.48 14.97
C GLN A 85 2.99 -4.39 14.54
N PHE A 86 2.40 -3.21 14.69
CA PHE A 86 1.08 -2.90 14.13
C PHE A 86 1.26 -2.22 12.78
N LEU A 87 0.41 -2.58 11.81
CA LEU A 87 0.28 -1.83 10.56
C LEU A 87 -0.40 -0.49 10.87
N LEU A 88 0.36 0.61 10.80
CA LEU A 88 -0.18 1.95 11.01
C LEU A 88 -0.52 2.62 9.69
N TYR A 89 -1.47 3.55 9.73
CA TYR A 89 -1.83 4.37 8.55
C TYR A 89 -0.62 5.09 7.92
N SER A 90 0.34 5.55 8.74
CA SER A 90 1.58 6.14 8.21
C SER A 90 2.40 5.17 7.38
N ASP A 91 2.41 3.90 7.74
CA ASP A 91 3.16 2.85 7.04
C ASP A 91 2.47 2.53 5.72
N GLU A 92 1.14 2.45 5.74
CA GLU A 92 0.28 2.29 4.57
C GLU A 92 0.55 3.37 3.51
N MET A 93 0.61 4.64 3.94
CA MET A 93 0.96 5.79 3.07
C MET A 93 2.36 5.63 2.45
N ILE A 94 3.37 5.26 3.24
CA ILE A 94 4.75 5.11 2.76
C ILE A 94 4.83 3.97 1.74
N LEU A 95 4.21 2.83 2.03
CA LEU A 95 4.21 1.65 1.17
C LEU A 95 3.53 1.96 -0.17
N ALA A 96 2.35 2.60 -0.13
CA ALA A 96 1.62 2.98 -1.33
C ALA A 96 2.42 4.00 -2.17
N LYS A 97 3.05 5.00 -1.54
CA LYS A 97 3.90 6.01 -2.21
C LYS A 97 5.15 5.39 -2.83
N ASN A 98 5.75 4.40 -2.18
CA ASN A 98 6.89 3.67 -2.74
C ASN A 98 6.47 2.85 -3.96
N PHE A 99 5.33 2.17 -3.87
CA PHE A 99 4.80 1.39 -5.00
C PHE A 99 4.47 2.25 -6.22
N MET A 100 4.03 3.51 -6.04
CA MET A 100 3.78 4.45 -7.14
C MET A 100 4.99 4.70 -8.05
N LYS A 101 6.21 4.51 -7.53
CA LYS A 101 7.45 4.71 -8.29
C LYS A 101 7.75 3.55 -9.24
N THR A 102 7.08 2.41 -9.08
CA THR A 102 7.34 1.18 -9.84
C THR A 102 6.78 1.26 -11.27
N THR A 103 7.39 0.49 -12.18
CA THR A 103 6.90 0.36 -13.57
C THR A 103 5.51 -0.28 -13.61
N SER A 104 5.25 -1.26 -12.75
CA SER A 104 3.94 -1.93 -12.66
C SER A 104 2.82 -0.95 -12.32
N PHE A 105 3.05 -0.05 -11.35
CA PHE A 105 2.07 0.99 -11.03
C PHE A 105 1.79 1.89 -12.24
N LYS A 106 2.83 2.37 -12.94
CA LYS A 106 2.67 3.19 -14.15
C LYS A 106 1.84 2.48 -15.23
N GLN A 107 2.02 1.18 -15.40
CA GLN A 107 1.22 0.38 -16.33
C GLN A 107 -0.25 0.28 -15.89
N CYS A 108 -0.51 0.06 -14.60
CA CYS A 108 -1.89 0.05 -14.05
C CYS A 108 -2.55 1.42 -14.28
N LEU A 109 -1.85 2.51 -13.99
CA LEU A 109 -2.34 3.87 -14.19
C LEU A 109 -2.63 4.15 -15.67
N GLN A 110 -1.79 3.67 -16.59
CA GLN A 110 -2.06 3.80 -18.03
C GLN A 110 -3.28 3.01 -18.49
N GLN A 111 -3.54 1.83 -17.93
CA GLN A 111 -4.74 1.05 -18.25
C GLN A 111 -6.00 1.73 -17.70
N PHE A 112 -5.93 2.21 -16.45
CA PHE A 112 -6.95 3.04 -15.85
C PHE A 112 -7.25 4.29 -16.70
N ALA A 113 -6.21 4.96 -17.18
CA ALA A 113 -6.31 6.14 -18.03
C ALA A 113 -7.12 5.93 -19.30
N LYS A 114 -6.94 4.77 -19.93
CA LYS A 114 -7.67 4.42 -21.16
C LYS A 114 -9.16 4.23 -20.90
N ARG A 115 -9.52 3.76 -19.71
CA ARG A 115 -10.92 3.55 -19.30
C ARG A 115 -11.59 4.85 -18.86
N TYR A 116 -10.84 5.70 -18.15
CA TYR A 116 -11.31 6.95 -17.57
C TYR A 116 -10.49 8.16 -18.08
N PRO A 117 -10.57 8.50 -19.39
CA PRO A 117 -9.69 9.49 -20.01
C PRO A 117 -9.90 10.92 -19.49
N THR A 118 -11.09 11.24 -19.00
CA THR A 118 -11.49 12.56 -18.51
C THR A 118 -10.70 13.03 -17.29
N PHE A 119 -10.06 12.12 -16.56
CA PHE A 119 -9.40 12.40 -15.28
C PHE A 119 -7.88 12.51 -15.36
N ILE A 120 -7.29 12.30 -16.55
CA ILE A 120 -5.82 12.37 -16.76
C ILE A 120 -5.45 13.50 -17.71
N SER A 121 -6.42 14.18 -18.31
CA SER A 121 -6.14 15.42 -19.02
C SER A 121 -6.03 16.56 -18.00
N PRO A 122 -4.84 17.15 -17.78
CA PRO A 122 -4.78 18.44 -17.10
C PRO A 122 -5.56 19.43 -17.95
N LYS A 123 -6.53 20.12 -17.36
CA LYS A 123 -7.05 21.36 -17.95
C LYS A 123 -6.02 22.47 -17.81
#